data_AF-X6I5F1-F1
#
_entry.id   AF-X6I5F1-F1
#
_cell.length_a   1.000
_cell.length_b   1.000
_cell.length_c   1.000
_cell.angle_alpha   90.00
_cell.angle_beta   90.00
_cell.angle_gamma   90.00
#
_symmetry.space_group_name_H-M   'P 1'
#
loop_
_entity.id
_entity.type
_entity.pdbx_description
1 polymer ?
#
loop_
_entity_poly.entity_id
_entity_poly.type
_entity_poly.pdbx_seq_one_letter_code
_entity_poly.pdbx_strand_id
1 'polypeptide(L)' 'MRPIALTAAAASLALIPIAREVFWGPMAYAMMGGIIAGTAITLLFLPALYVTWFRIKEPKQGDEPSVPENGELAQSST' A
#
# COMPACT_ATOMS: atom_id res chain seq x y z
N MET A 1 4.46 -31.66 2.53
CA MET A 1 4.82 -30.77 1.41
C MET A 1 3.67 -30.79 0.41
N ARG A 2 2.98 -29.65 0.24
CA ARG A 2 1.61 -29.55 -0.28
C ARG A 2 1.53 -29.82 -1.80
N PRO A 3 0.49 -30.52 -2.30
CA PRO A 3 0.22 -30.80 -3.74
C PRO A 3 0.17 -29.54 -4.64
N ILE A 4 0.02 -28.37 -4.03
CA ILE A 4 0.11 -27.04 -4.67
C ILE A 4 1.44 -26.84 -5.42
N ALA A 5 2.55 -27.36 -4.89
CA ALA A 5 3.84 -27.25 -5.57
C ALA A 5 3.86 -28.00 -6.91
N LEU A 6 3.13 -29.11 -7.00
CA LEU A 6 3.03 -29.96 -8.19
C LEU A 6 2.13 -29.32 -9.25
N THR A 7 1.03 -28.68 -8.83
CA THR A 7 0.16 -27.86 -9.70
C THR A 7 0.91 -26.65 -10.26
N ALA A 8 1.69 -25.96 -9.43
CA ALA A 8 2.46 -24.79 -9.85
C ALA A 8 3.54 -25.15 -10.89
N ALA A 9 4.22 -26.30 -10.72
CA ALA A 9 5.21 -26.78 -11.67
C ALA A 9 4.59 -27.12 -13.04
N ALA A 10 3.43 -27.78 -13.05
CA ALA A 10 2.71 -28.13 -14.27
C ALA A 10 2.22 -26.88 -15.04
N ALA A 11 1.70 -25.88 -14.34
CA ALA A 11 1.30 -24.60 -14.94
C ALA A 11 2.49 -23.82 -15.52
N SER A 12 3.63 -23.83 -14.83
CA SER A 12 4.84 -23.13 -15.29
C SER A 12 5.42 -23.75 -16.57
N LEU A 13 5.42 -25.08 -16.68
CA LEU A 13 5.88 -25.80 -17.87
C LEU A 13 4.96 -25.60 -19.08
N ALA A 14 3.65 -25.42 -18.86
CA ALA A 14 2.67 -25.12 -19.90
C ALA A 14 2.79 -23.68 -20.47
N LEU A 15 3.34 -22.74 -19.69
CA LEU A 15 3.50 -21.34 -20.09
C LEU A 15 4.79 -21.05 -20.88
N ILE A 16 5.79 -21.93 -20.81
CA ILE A 16 7.09 -21.79 -21.50
C ILE A 16 6.99 -21.72 -23.04
N PRO A 17 6.16 -22.53 -23.74
CA PRO A 17 6.01 -22.38 -25.20
C PRO A 17 5.21 -21.13 -25.60
N ILE A 18 4.37 -20.60 -24.70
CA ILE A 18 3.51 -19.43 -24.93
C ILE A 18 4.27 -18.10 -24.71
N ALA A 19 5.26 -18.08 -23.82
CA ALA A 19 6.04 -16.89 -23.46
C ALA A 19 7.03 -16.40 -24.55
N ARG A 20 7.07 -17.05 -25.72
CA ARG A 20 7.97 -16.72 -26.85
C ARG A 20 7.38 -15.71 -27.84
N GLU A 21 6.21 -15.13 -27.55
CA GLU A 21 5.59 -14.13 -28.43
C GLU A 21 5.69 -12.69 -27.90
N VAL A 22 6.32 -11.84 -28.70
CA VAL A 22 6.25 -10.36 -28.66
C VAL A 22 4.79 -9.82 -28.78
N PHE A 23 3.77 -10.69 -28.87
CA PHE A 23 2.33 -10.39 -28.78
C PHE A 23 1.78 -10.25 -27.34
N TRP A 24 2.54 -10.60 -26.30
CA TRP A 24 2.08 -10.56 -24.90
C TRP A 24 2.29 -9.22 -24.19
N GLY A 25 2.93 -8.24 -24.85
CA GLY A 25 3.13 -6.89 -24.30
C GLY A 25 1.81 -6.25 -23.82
N PRO A 26 0.78 -6.10 -24.67
CA PRO A 26 -0.50 -5.50 -24.27
C PRO A 26 -1.21 -6.25 -23.13
N MET A 27 -1.10 -7.59 -23.11
CA MET A 27 -1.69 -8.42 -22.06
C MET A 27 -0.98 -8.24 -20.71
N ALA A 28 0.36 -8.14 -20.73
CA ALA A 28 1.15 -7.85 -19.54
C ALA A 28 0.88 -6.45 -19.00
N TYR A 29 0.76 -5.44 -19.87
CA TYR A 29 0.38 -4.08 -19.46
C TYR A 29 -1.05 -4.02 -18.91
N ALA A 30 -1.99 -4.80 -19.44
CA ALA A 30 -3.35 -4.88 -18.89
C ALA A 30 -3.38 -5.50 -17.48
N MET A 31 -2.60 -6.56 -17.24
CA MET A 31 -2.49 -7.18 -15.92
C MET A 31 -1.77 -6.27 -14.90
N MET A 32 -0.62 -5.70 -15.28
CA MET A 32 0.11 -4.75 -14.41
C MET A 32 -0.72 -3.50 -14.14
N GLY A 33 -1.33 -2.92 -15.18
CA GLY A 33 -2.22 -1.77 -15.07
C GLY A 33 -3.44 -2.07 -14.20
N GLY A 34 -4.05 -3.25 -14.33
CA GLY A 34 -5.18 -3.68 -13.52
C GLY A 34 -4.85 -3.76 -12.03
N ILE A 35 -3.68 -4.30 -11.68
CA ILE A 35 -3.24 -4.38 -10.28
C ILE A 35 -2.94 -2.98 -9.71
N ILE A 36 -2.22 -2.14 -10.47
CA ILE A 36 -1.86 -0.78 -10.02
C ILE A 36 -3.12 0.08 -9.88
N ALA A 37 -3.98 0.11 -10.90
CA ALA A 37 -5.21 0.88 -10.89
C ALA A 37 -6.19 0.38 -9.83
N GLY A 38 -6.34 -0.94 -9.65
CA GLY A 38 -7.17 -1.53 -8.61
C GLY A 38 -6.70 -1.19 -7.20
N THR A 39 -5.38 -1.16 -6.98
CA THR A 39 -4.79 -0.74 -5.71
C THR A 39 -5.04 0.74 -5.46
N ALA A 40 -4.79 1.60 -6.45
CA ALA A 40 -5.04 3.03 -6.34
C ALA A 40 -6.52 3.33 -6.06
N ILE A 41 -7.44 2.68 -6.79
CA ILE A 41 -8.87 2.79 -6.57
C ILE A 41 -9.24 2.31 -5.16
N THR A 42 -8.70 1.19 -4.68
CA THR A 42 -9.02 0.72 -3.31
C THR A 42 -8.55 1.71 -2.25
N LEU A 43 -7.33 2.23 -2.40
CA LEU A 43 -6.75 3.23 -1.50
C LEU A 43 -7.49 4.57 -1.53
N LEU A 44 -8.14 4.93 -2.65
CA LEU A 44 -8.91 6.18 -2.78
C LEU A 44 -10.40 6.00 -2.44
N PHE A 45 -10.97 4.85 -2.79
CA PHE A 45 -12.37 4.53 -2.58
C PHE A 45 -12.66 4.31 -1.10
N LEU A 46 -11.76 3.63 -0.38
CA LEU A 46 -11.91 3.40 1.05
C LEU A 46 -11.99 4.70 1.87
N PRO A 47 -11.09 5.69 1.74
CA PRO A 47 -11.20 6.97 2.45
C PRO A 47 -12.36 7.82 1.94
N ALA A 48 -12.66 7.84 0.64
CA ALA A 48 -13.79 8.61 0.12
C ALA A 48 -15.14 8.10 0.67
N LEU A 49 -15.31 6.77 0.71
CA LEU A 49 -16.50 6.14 1.29
C LEU A 49 -16.55 6.35 2.81
N TYR A 50 -15.41 6.22 3.50
CA TYR A 50 -15.31 6.48 4.93
C TYR A 50 -15.68 7.93 5.28
N VAL A 51 -15.18 8.93 4.54
CA VAL A 51 -15.54 10.35 4.70
C VAL A 51 -17.01 10.60 4.42
N THR A 52 -17.57 9.97 3.37
CA THR A 52 -18.98 10.16 3.00
C THR A 52 -19.93 9.58 4.05
N TRP A 53 -19.63 8.41 4.60
CA TRP A 53 -20.51 7.75 5.57
C TRP A 53 -20.29 8.24 7.01
N PHE A 54 -19.03 8.44 7.40
CA PHE A 54 -18.68 8.79 8.78
C PHE A 54 -18.48 10.29 9.00
N ARG A 55 -18.43 11.11 7.92
CA ARG A 55 -18.26 12.57 8.01
C ARG A 55 -17.13 12.95 8.99
N ILE A 56 -15.99 12.26 8.84
CA ILE A 56 -14.85 12.28 9.79
C ILE A 56 -14.38 13.71 10.02
N LYS A 57 -14.52 14.15 11.27
CA LYS A 57 -13.73 15.22 11.88
C LYS A 57 -12.25 14.83 11.82
N GLU A 58 -11.45 15.71 11.24
CA GLU A 58 -9.99 15.64 11.14
C GLU A 58 -9.35 15.05 12.40
N PRO A 59 -8.52 13.99 12.30
CA PRO A 59 -7.58 13.68 13.35
C PRO A 59 -6.54 14.80 13.33
N LYS A 60 -6.68 15.70 14.30
CA LYS A 60 -5.78 16.79 14.61
C LYS A 60 -4.37 16.20 14.70
N GLN A 61 -3.55 16.43 13.68
CA GLN A 61 -2.12 16.10 13.66
C GLN A 61 -1.46 17.02 14.68
N GLY A 62 -1.40 16.56 15.92
CA GLY A 62 -0.91 17.28 17.08
C GLY A 62 0.00 16.40 17.91
N ASP A 63 1.05 15.90 17.27
CA ASP A 63 2.21 15.33 17.95
C ASP A 63 3.46 16.05 17.43
N GLU A 64 3.45 17.37 17.57
CA GLU A 64 4.69 18.12 17.75
C GLU A 64 5.06 17.93 19.23
N PRO A 65 6.15 17.21 19.57
CA PRO A 65 6.67 17.28 20.91
C PRO A 65 7.25 18.69 21.10
N SER A 66 6.41 19.62 21.54
CA SER A 66 6.84 20.88 22.11
C SER A 66 7.63 20.54 23.38
N VAL A 67 8.94 20.33 23.21
CA VAL A 67 9.90 20.25 24.31
C VAL A 67 9.79 21.57 25.05
N PRO A 68 9.28 21.59 26.29
CA PRO A 68 9.44 22.76 27.12
C PRO A 68 10.88 22.65 27.65
N GLU A 69 11.81 23.35 27.01
CA GLU A 69 13.12 23.63 27.59
C GLU A 69 12.95 24.90 28.42
N ASN A 70 12.30 24.71 29.57
CA ASN A 70 12.04 25.74 30.55
C ASN A 70 13.36 26.30 31.05
N GLY A 71 13.53 27.61 30.88
CA GLY A 71 14.52 28.41 31.58
C GLY A 71 14.28 28.39 33.08
N GLU A 72 14.79 27.37 33.76
CA GLU A 72 14.97 27.37 35.21
C GLU A 72 16.45 27.59 35.55
N LEU A 73 16.97 28.71 35.05
CA LEU A 73 18.11 29.42 35.61
C LEU A 73 17.63 30.22 36.84
N ALA A 74 17.32 29.61 38.00
CA ALA A 74 16.89 30.41 39.17
C ALA A 74 16.94 29.75 40.57
N GLN A 75 17.77 28.73 40.82
CA GLN A 75 18.10 28.29 42.19
C GLN A 75 19.64 28.15 42.25
N SER A 76 20.51 29.16 42.37
CA SER A 76 20.48 30.45 43.07
C SER A 76 20.07 30.37 44.54
N SER A 77 21.09 30.29 45.39
CA SER A 77 21.13 30.82 46.76
C SER A 77 20.30 30.09 47.83
N THR A 78 20.96 29.21 48.59
CA THR A 78 21.17 29.29 50.05
C THR A 78 21.93 28.07 50.54
#